data_AF-D4AY01-F1
#
_entry.id   AF-D4AY01-F1
#
_cell.length_a   1.000
_cell.length_b   1.000
_cell.length_c   1.000
_cell.angle_alpha   90.00
_cell.angle_beta   90.00
_cell.angle_gamma   90.00
#
_symmetry.space_group_name_H-M   'P 1'
#
loop_
_entity.id
_entity.type
_entity.pdbx_description
1 polymer ?
#
loop_
_entity_poly.entity_id
_entity_poly.type
_entity_poly.pdbx_seq_one_letter_code
_entity_poly.pdbx_strand_id
1 'polypeptide(L)'
;MARFHIHPTSTVGELATRQVLDLTGALSNMKIENDLKREILDNIKRLKTTGTYRGRRHALNLPVRGQNTRSQVCDVEESIQYGYLPLTLDVD
;
A
#
# COMPACT_ATOMS: atom_id res chain seq x y z
N MET A 1 -5.03 -19.10 -3.10
CA MET A 1 -6.16 -19.92 -3.60
C MET A 1 -5.95 -21.42 -3.38
N ALA A 2 -4.84 -22.01 -3.87
CA ALA A 2 -4.58 -23.45 -3.72
C ALA A 2 -4.62 -23.97 -2.27
N ARG A 3 -4.11 -23.19 -1.30
CA ARG A 3 -4.15 -23.54 0.14
C ARG A 3 -5.55 -23.76 0.69
N PHE A 4 -6.56 -23.10 0.12
CA PHE A 4 -7.96 -23.19 0.55
C PHE A 4 -8.84 -23.97 -0.44
N HIS A 5 -8.23 -24.59 -1.45
CA HIS A 5 -8.92 -25.37 -2.48
C HIS A 5 -10.05 -24.59 -3.18
N ILE A 6 -9.81 -23.31 -3.46
CA ILE A 6 -10.74 -22.42 -4.19
C ILE A 6 -10.26 -22.28 -5.63
N HIS A 7 -11.17 -22.45 -6.59
CA HIS A 7 -10.89 -22.26 -8.00
C HIS A 7 -10.83 -20.76 -8.33
N PRO A 8 -9.89 -20.27 -9.17
CA PRO A 8 -9.73 -18.84 -9.43
C PRO A 8 -10.95 -18.16 -10.09
N THR A 9 -11.83 -18.92 -10.77
CA THR A 9 -13.04 -18.39 -11.41
C THR A 9 -14.31 -18.54 -10.57
N SER A 10 -14.25 -19.12 -9.37
CA SER A 10 -15.44 -19.33 -8.54
C SER A 10 -16.01 -17.99 -8.05
N THR A 11 -17.33 -17.89 -8.01
CA THR A 11 -18.00 -16.65 -7.55
C THR A 11 -18.12 -16.62 -6.02
N VAL A 12 -18.39 -15.42 -5.46
CA VAL A 12 -18.49 -15.24 -3.99
C VAL A 12 -19.62 -16.07 -3.38
N GLY A 13 -20.72 -16.27 -4.11
CA GLY A 13 -21.88 -17.04 -3.64
C GLY A 13 -21.67 -18.56 -3.62
N GLU A 14 -20.66 -19.07 -4.33
CA GLU A 14 -20.35 -20.50 -4.41
C GLU A 14 -19.45 -20.98 -3.26
N LEU A 15 -18.94 -20.07 -2.44
CA LEU A 15 -18.02 -20.40 -1.36
C LEU A 15 -18.75 -21.02 -0.17
N ALA A 16 -18.27 -22.17 0.29
CA ALA A 16 -18.80 -22.79 1.49
C ALA A 16 -18.43 -21.96 2.74
N THR A 17 -19.34 -21.90 3.72
CA THR A 17 -19.14 -21.12 4.96
C THR A 17 -17.85 -21.49 5.69
N ARG A 18 -17.44 -22.77 5.65
CA ARG A 18 -16.16 -23.23 6.22
C ARG A 18 -14.96 -22.57 5.55
N GLN A 19 -14.95 -22.46 4.22
CA GLN A 19 -13.86 -21.82 3.48
C GLN A 19 -13.76 -20.33 3.81
N VAL A 20 -14.90 -19.67 4.01
CA VAL A 20 -14.95 -18.27 4.45
C VAL A 20 -14.30 -18.10 5.81
N LEU A 21 -14.59 -18.98 6.78
CA LEU A 21 -13.99 -18.93 8.12
C LEU A 21 -12.47 -19.20 8.08
N ASP A 22 -12.03 -20.15 7.26
CA ASP A 22 -10.60 -20.45 7.11
C ASP A 22 -9.85 -19.26 6.48
N LEU A 23 -10.49 -18.55 5.54
CA LEU A 23 -9.95 -17.33 4.94
C LEU A 23 -9.86 -16.18 5.95
N THR A 24 -10.92 -15.92 6.72
CA THR A 24 -10.90 -14.82 7.70
C THR A 24 -9.86 -15.05 8.79
N GLY A 25 -9.70 -16.29 9.26
CA GLY A 25 -8.64 -16.66 10.20
C GLY A 25 -7.22 -16.56 9.62
N ALA A 26 -7.05 -16.72 8.31
CA ALA A 26 -5.76 -16.52 7.67
C ALA A 26 -5.44 -15.02 7.44
N LEU A 27 -6.45 -14.23 7.07
CA LEU A 27 -6.31 -12.80 6.82
C LEU A 27 -6.04 -12.01 8.12
N SER A 28 -6.58 -12.44 9.25
CA SER A 28 -6.33 -11.78 10.55
C SER A 28 -4.86 -11.84 11.00
N ASN A 29 -4.12 -12.86 10.56
CA ASN A 29 -2.68 -12.98 10.85
C ASN A 29 -1.81 -12.11 9.93
N MET A 30 -2.38 -11.57 8.86
CA MET A 30 -1.67 -10.73 7.90
C MET A 30 -1.88 -9.26 8.27
N LYS A 31 -0.84 -8.45 8.10
CA LYS A 31 -0.93 -6.99 8.25
C LYS A 31 -1.65 -6.41 7.03
N ILE A 32 -2.98 -6.36 7.08
CA ILE A 32 -3.82 -5.90 5.97
C ILE A 32 -4.36 -4.50 6.27
N GLU A 33 -4.55 -3.73 5.19
CA GLU A 33 -5.25 -2.43 5.16
C GLU A 33 -4.80 -1.44 6.24
N ASN A 34 -5.54 -1.35 7.34
CA ASN A 34 -5.38 -0.29 8.33
C ASN A 34 -4.05 -0.40 9.08
N ASP A 35 -3.61 -1.62 9.38
CA ASP A 35 -2.36 -1.82 10.09
C ASP A 35 -1.16 -1.49 9.19
N LEU A 36 -1.22 -1.89 7.91
CA LEU A 36 -0.20 -1.52 6.92
C LEU A 36 -0.18 -0.01 6.66
N LYS A 37 -1.36 0.63 6.55
CA LYS A 37 -1.47 2.09 6.37
C LYS A 37 -0.84 2.84 7.56
N ARG A 38 -1.12 2.40 8.80
CA ARG A 38 -0.52 2.98 10.01
C ARG A 38 1.00 2.83 9.99
N GLU A 39 1.50 1.64 9.69
CA GLU A 39 2.94 1.37 9.60
C GLU A 39 3.63 2.28 8.58
N ILE A 40 3.05 2.44 7.39
CA ILE A 40 3.58 3.34 6.34
C ILE A 40 3.57 4.80 6.80
N LEU A 41 2.46 5.27 7.39
CA LEU A 41 2.35 6.64 7.89
C LEU A 41 3.38 6.91 8.99
N ASP A 42 3.60 5.97 9.89
CA ASP A 42 4.57 6.11 10.97
C ASP A 42 6.02 6.06 10.46
N ASN A 43 6.30 5.26 9.43
CA ASN A 43 7.56 5.31 8.71
C ASN A 43 7.80 6.70 8.07
N ILE A 44 6.79 7.29 7.44
CA ILE A 44 6.89 8.65 6.85
C ILE A 44 7.06 9.72 7.93
N LYS A 45 6.30 9.64 9.02
CA LYS A 45 6.44 10.56 10.17
C LYS A 45 7.86 10.47 10.76
N ARG A 46 8.39 9.27 10.95
CA ARG A 46 9.77 9.05 11.41
C ARG A 46 10.79 9.73 10.50
N LEU A 47 10.63 9.61 9.18
CA LEU A 47 11.52 10.25 8.22
C LEU A 47 11.46 11.79 8.30
N LYS A 48 10.25 12.35 8.56
CA LYS A 48 10.03 13.78 8.76
C LYS A 48 10.66 14.28 10.06
N THR A 49 10.41 13.62 11.19
CA THR A 49 10.96 14.02 12.50
C THR A 49 12.48 13.93 12.54
N THR A 50 13.06 12.94 11.86
CA THR A 50 14.53 12.75 11.77
C THR A 50 15.20 13.82 10.89
N GLY A 51 14.46 14.53 10.03
CA GLY A 51 15.03 15.59 9.17
C GLY A 51 15.82 15.10 7.96
N THR A 52 15.69 13.83 7.57
CA THR A 52 16.37 13.26 6.40
C THR A 52 15.94 13.94 5.09
N TYR A 53 16.77 13.87 4.03
CA TYR A 53 16.42 14.38 2.69
C TYR A 53 15.07 13.84 2.20
N ARG A 54 14.82 12.54 2.38
CA ARG A 54 13.55 11.89 2.04
C ARG A 54 12.38 12.50 2.81
N GLY A 55 12.53 12.73 4.12
CA GLY A 55 11.51 13.36 4.95
C GLY A 55 11.14 14.77 4.48
N ARG A 56 12.14 15.59 4.12
CA ARG A 56 11.92 16.93 3.56
C ARG A 56 11.17 16.88 2.22
N ARG A 57 11.53 15.95 1.33
CA ARG A 57 10.85 15.76 0.05
C ARG A 57 9.40 15.28 0.22
N HIS A 58 9.14 14.39 1.19
CA HIS A 58 7.79 13.98 1.59
C HIS A 58 6.96 15.08 2.27
N ALA A 59 7.59 16.15 2.79
CA ALA A 59 6.88 17.31 3.32
C ALA A 59 6.55 18.33 2.22
N LEU A 60 7.43 18.43 1.21
CA LEU A 60 7.28 19.30 0.05
C LEU A 60 6.51 18.64 -1.10
N ASN A 61 6.00 17.42 -0.93
CA ASN A 61 5.34 16.61 -1.96
C ASN A 61 6.15 16.48 -3.28
N LEU A 62 7.48 16.37 -3.14
CA LEU A 62 8.38 16.20 -4.27
C LEU A 62 8.84 14.74 -4.38
N PRO A 63 9.20 14.27 -5.59
CA PRO A 63 9.63 12.90 -5.78
C PRO A 63 10.91 12.62 -4.99
N VAL A 64 10.95 11.43 -4.37
CA VAL A 64 11.96 11.05 -3.38
C VAL A 64 13.06 10.17 -3.97
N ARG A 65 12.77 9.43 -5.06
CA ARG A 65 13.69 8.47 -5.69
C ARG A 65 14.63 9.09 -6.75
N GLY A 66 14.97 10.37 -6.62
CA GLY A 66 15.93 11.04 -7.52
C GLY A 66 15.41 11.36 -8.92
N GLN A 67 14.10 11.45 -9.10
CA GLN A 67 13.48 11.85 -10.37
C GLN A 67 13.71 13.34 -10.67
N ASN A 68 13.83 13.69 -11.96
CA ASN A 68 14.08 15.05 -12.44
C ASN A 68 12.86 15.96 -12.20
N THR A 69 13.01 16.97 -11.34
CA THR A 69 11.91 17.89 -10.99
C THR A 69 11.69 19.05 -11.97
N ARG A 70 12.45 19.12 -13.07
CA ARG A 70 12.41 20.25 -14.01
C ARG A 70 11.31 20.14 -15.07
N SER A 71 10.94 18.92 -15.47
CA SER A 71 10.10 18.70 -16.66
C SER A 71 8.96 17.70 -16.49
N GLN A 72 9.01 16.81 -15.50
CA GLN A 72 8.01 15.75 -15.31
C GLN A 72 7.72 15.58 -13.80
N VAL A 73 6.70 16.28 -13.28
CA VAL A 73 6.29 16.20 -11.86
C VAL A 73 4.76 16.01 -11.72
N CYS A 74 4.01 15.81 -12.81
CA CYS A 74 2.54 15.73 -12.74
C CYS A 74 2.01 14.62 -11.82
N ASP A 75 2.67 13.46 -11.77
CA ASP A 75 2.11 12.29 -11.07
C ASP A 75 2.01 12.46 -9.54
N VAL A 76 2.82 13.36 -8.96
CA VAL A 76 2.89 13.54 -7.50
C VAL A 76 1.73 14.40 -6.97
N GLU A 77 1.14 15.24 -7.83
CA GLU A 77 -0.03 16.06 -7.47
C GLU A 77 -1.33 15.28 -7.70
N GLU A 78 -1.41 14.48 -8.77
CA GLU A 78 -2.62 13.68 -9.09
C GLU A 78 -2.88 12.56 -8.07
N SER A 79 -1.85 11.95 -7.49
CA SER A 79 -2.02 10.84 -6.52
C SER A 79 -2.64 11.27 -5.18
N ILE A 80 -2.53 12.55 -4.79
CA ILE A 80 -3.08 13.08 -3.53
C ILE A 80 -4.61 13.25 -3.62
N GLN A 81 -5.15 13.55 -4.81
CA GLN A 81 -6.57 13.77 -5.01
C GLN A 81 -7.40 12.47 -4.96
N TYR A 82 -6.82 11.33 -5.32
CA TYR A 82 -7.52 10.05 -5.43
C TYR A 82 -7.31 9.10 -4.23
N GLY A 83 -6.56 9.50 -3.20
CA GLY A 83 -6.36 8.68 -2.00
C GLY A 83 -5.57 7.37 -2.23
N TYR A 84 -4.88 7.26 -3.36
CA TYR A 84 -4.02 6.12 -3.68
C TYR A 84 -2.61 6.38 -3.16
N LEU A 85 -2.08 5.41 -2.39
CA LEU A 85 -0.63 5.32 -2.19
C LEU A 85 0.03 5.20 -3.58
N PRO A 86 1.11 5.95 -3.87
CA PRO A 86 1.76 5.90 -5.17
C PRO A 86 2.13 4.46 -5.50
N LEU A 87 1.68 3.98 -6.66
CA LEU A 87 1.85 2.63 -7.21
C LEU A 87 3.32 2.29 -7.56
N THR A 88 4.31 2.91 -6.91
CA THR A 88 5.75 2.60 -7.07
C THR A 88 6.30 1.81 -5.88
N LEU A 89 5.54 0.79 -5.49
CA LEU A 89 6.00 -0.38 -4.74
C LEU A 89 5.96 -1.59 -5.68
N ASP A 90 6.72 -1.51 -6.76
CA ASP A 90 7.16 -2.73 -7.43
C ASP A 90 8.25 -3.35 -6.56
N VAL A 91 7.85 -4.49 -6.02
CA VAL A 91 8.62 -5.69 -5.61
C VAL A 91 10.06 -5.69 -6.14
N ASP A 92 11.01 -5.64 -5.21
CA ASP A 92 12.23 -6.44 -5.24
C ASP A 92 12.13 -7.47 -4.11
#